data_AF-R5AQM8-F1
#
_entry.id   AF-R5AQM8-F1
#
_cell.length_a   1.000
_cell.length_b   1.000
_cell.length_c   1.000
_cell.angle_alpha   90.00
_cell.angle_beta   90.00
_cell.angle_gamma   90.00
#
_symmetry.space_group_name_H-M   'P 1'
#
loop_
_entity.id
_entity.type
_entity.pdbx_description
1 polymer ?
#
loop_
_entity_poly.entity_id
_entity_poly.type
_entity_poly.pdbx_seq_one_letter_code
_entity_poly.pdbx_strand_id
1 'polypeptide(L)'
;MRYTEKDIPNIPLTTFMDALGEKSVGGYGYLKLYYAPFRDDAEALFVVDTKMNNWYDHGTDEAGDLYGLAELTARGDHRKDINGYIIKMMNEYEIAKEILTKRAIEPQVIHLDISKIPLTDFMKALGQEHPVAADGDLRIYNSPYDSSAKGTMVINIRTNLWRDTKTGSNGGIYDLAYELTGCANKSELNRYIAGEMNALQKKQISKPEEKPLKPKRKMRL
;
A
#
# COMPACT_ATOMS: atom_id res chain seq x y z
N MET A 1 -21.77 5.69 -1.11
CA MET A 1 -22.57 6.45 -0.09
C MET A 1 -21.66 7.48 0.57
N ARG A 2 -22.19 8.49 1.27
CA ARG A 2 -21.36 9.44 2.03
C ARG A 2 -21.83 9.55 3.48
N TYR A 3 -20.93 9.31 4.41
CA TYR A 3 -21.15 9.45 5.84
C TYR A 3 -21.07 10.92 6.26
N THR A 4 -21.91 11.27 7.21
CA THR A 4 -21.99 12.55 7.90
C THR A 4 -22.01 12.31 9.42
N GLU A 5 -21.94 13.38 10.22
CA GLU A 5 -21.98 13.27 11.69
C GLU A 5 -23.23 12.53 12.20
N LYS A 6 -24.36 12.69 11.50
CA LYS A 6 -25.63 12.03 11.87
C LYS A 6 -25.58 10.51 11.76
N ASP A 7 -24.66 10.00 10.96
CA ASP A 7 -24.53 8.57 10.72
C ASP A 7 -23.67 7.88 11.79
N ILE A 8 -22.77 8.62 12.46
CA ILE A 8 -21.78 8.08 13.41
C ILE A 8 -22.39 7.13 14.45
N PRO A 9 -23.52 7.44 15.13
CA PRO A 9 -24.08 6.56 16.15
C PRO A 9 -24.51 5.18 15.63
N ASN A 10 -24.72 5.05 14.32
CA ASN A 10 -25.19 3.82 13.68
C ASN A 10 -24.09 3.08 12.92
N ILE A 11 -22.83 3.57 12.95
CA ILE A 11 -21.72 2.92 12.26
C ILE A 11 -21.33 1.67 13.04
N PRO A 12 -21.38 0.47 12.42
CA PRO A 12 -20.90 -0.74 13.06
C PRO A 12 -19.39 -0.67 13.26
N LEU A 13 -18.92 -1.08 14.44
CA LEU A 13 -17.49 -1.20 14.75
C LEU A 13 -16.77 -2.08 13.74
N THR A 14 -17.39 -3.15 13.26
CA THR A 14 -16.80 -4.01 12.23
C THR A 14 -16.56 -3.26 10.91
N THR A 15 -17.44 -2.33 10.54
CA THR A 15 -17.24 -1.48 9.36
C THR A 15 -16.15 -0.44 9.60
N PHE A 16 -16.03 0.10 10.81
CA PHE A 16 -14.94 1.01 11.15
C PHE A 16 -13.58 0.27 11.20
N MET A 17 -13.55 -0.95 11.74
CA MET A 17 -12.37 -1.84 11.68
C MET A 17 -11.94 -2.12 10.24
N ASP A 18 -12.89 -2.39 9.34
CA ASP A 18 -12.60 -2.52 7.91
C ASP A 18 -11.99 -1.23 7.32
N ALA A 19 -12.49 -0.06 7.72
CA ALA A 19 -11.97 1.23 7.29
C ALA A 19 -10.55 1.51 7.82
N LEU A 20 -10.21 0.97 9.00
CA LEU A 20 -8.86 0.95 9.54
C LEU A 20 -7.93 -0.07 8.85
N GLY A 21 -8.49 -0.93 7.99
CA GLY A 21 -7.75 -1.98 7.29
C GLY A 21 -7.66 -3.29 8.07
N GLU A 22 -8.35 -3.41 9.20
CA GLU A 22 -8.33 -4.58 10.05
C GLU A 22 -9.30 -5.65 9.58
N LYS A 23 -8.86 -6.92 9.69
CA LYS A 23 -9.67 -8.09 9.36
C LYS A 23 -9.79 -8.99 10.57
N SER A 24 -11.00 -9.50 10.76
CA SER A 24 -11.25 -10.45 11.85
C SER A 24 -10.50 -11.74 11.56
N VAL A 25 -9.77 -12.23 12.56
CA VAL A 25 -9.01 -13.48 12.48
C VAL A 25 -9.80 -14.70 12.95
N GLY A 26 -11.00 -14.47 13.49
CA GLY A 26 -11.85 -15.52 14.04
C GLY A 26 -12.98 -14.94 14.89
N GLY A 27 -13.67 -15.78 15.63
CA GLY A 27 -14.73 -15.34 16.52
C GLY A 27 -15.74 -16.44 16.84
N TYR A 28 -16.69 -16.12 17.69
CA TYR A 28 -17.77 -17.02 18.09
C TYR A 28 -19.10 -16.27 18.15
N GLY A 29 -20.07 -16.72 17.36
CA GLY A 29 -21.38 -16.07 17.27
C GLY A 29 -21.28 -14.60 16.84
N TYR A 30 -21.74 -13.70 17.71
CA TYR A 30 -21.72 -12.24 17.53
C TYR A 30 -20.40 -11.59 17.97
N LEU A 31 -19.43 -12.37 18.48
CA LEU A 31 -18.12 -11.88 18.85
C LEU A 31 -17.14 -12.09 17.68
N LYS A 32 -16.38 -11.04 17.35
CA LYS A 32 -15.35 -11.04 16.31
C LYS A 32 -14.00 -10.71 16.96
N LEU A 33 -13.00 -11.55 16.68
CA LEU A 33 -11.64 -11.39 17.20
C LEU A 33 -10.76 -10.69 16.17
N TYR A 34 -9.92 -9.76 16.63
CA TYR A 34 -9.02 -8.92 15.85
C TYR A 34 -7.68 -8.73 16.56
N TYR A 35 -6.66 -8.37 15.78
CA TYR A 35 -5.50 -7.66 16.32
C TYR A 35 -5.92 -6.22 16.67
N ALA A 36 -5.36 -5.66 17.74
CA ALA A 36 -5.70 -4.30 18.15
C ALA A 36 -5.12 -3.30 17.12
N PRO A 37 -5.94 -2.41 16.50
CA PRO A 37 -5.48 -1.52 15.41
C PRO A 37 -4.47 -0.46 15.83
N PHE A 38 -4.17 -0.36 17.12
CA PHE A 38 -3.27 0.63 17.72
C PHE A 38 -2.04 -0.01 18.39
N ARG A 39 -1.86 -1.32 18.30
CA ARG A 39 -0.69 -2.07 18.82
C ARG A 39 -0.19 -3.09 17.79
N ASP A 40 1.01 -3.62 18.02
CA ASP A 40 1.62 -4.70 17.22
C ASP A 40 1.79 -5.95 18.09
N ASP A 41 0.65 -6.56 18.43
CA ASP A 41 0.61 -7.74 19.30
C ASP A 41 0.88 -9.01 18.50
N ALA A 42 1.59 -9.97 19.10
CA ALA A 42 1.80 -11.29 18.49
C ALA A 42 0.48 -12.11 18.39
N GLU A 43 -0.49 -11.81 19.25
CA GLU A 43 -1.78 -12.52 19.34
C GLU A 43 -2.95 -11.55 19.22
N ALA A 44 -4.05 -12.04 18.66
CA ALA A 44 -5.28 -11.27 18.54
C ALA A 44 -6.05 -11.28 19.87
N LEU A 45 -6.14 -10.12 20.52
CA LEU A 45 -6.72 -9.96 21.86
C LEU A 45 -7.92 -9.00 21.88
N PHE A 46 -8.26 -8.40 20.73
CA PHE A 46 -9.30 -7.39 20.63
C PHE A 46 -10.60 -8.01 20.13
N VAL A 47 -11.65 -7.95 20.95
CA VAL A 47 -12.96 -8.55 20.67
C VAL A 47 -13.97 -7.47 20.39
N VAL A 48 -14.67 -7.57 19.26
CA VAL A 48 -15.82 -6.73 18.92
C VAL A 48 -17.10 -7.54 19.09
N ASP A 49 -18.03 -7.05 19.91
CA ASP A 49 -19.40 -7.56 19.98
C ASP A 49 -20.28 -6.85 18.95
N THR A 50 -20.66 -7.57 17.90
CA THR A 50 -21.46 -7.00 16.80
C THR A 50 -22.92 -6.73 17.16
N LYS A 51 -23.41 -7.32 18.26
CA LYS A 51 -24.79 -7.13 18.72
C LYS A 51 -24.91 -5.87 19.58
N MET A 52 -23.95 -5.66 20.48
CA MET A 52 -23.90 -4.47 21.33
C MET A 52 -23.17 -3.30 20.69
N ASN A 53 -22.42 -3.55 19.60
CA ASN A 53 -21.58 -2.58 18.91
C ASN A 53 -20.56 -1.91 19.84
N ASN A 54 -19.93 -2.73 20.69
CA ASN A 54 -18.84 -2.34 21.58
C ASN A 54 -17.64 -3.29 21.40
N TRP A 55 -16.52 -2.95 22.02
CA TRP A 55 -15.31 -3.75 22.00
C TRP A 55 -14.74 -3.93 23.40
N TYR A 56 -13.93 -4.97 23.55
CA TYR A 56 -13.12 -5.26 24.72
C TYR A 56 -11.73 -5.75 24.29
N ASP A 57 -10.69 -5.20 24.89
CA ASP A 57 -9.28 -5.54 24.62
C ASP A 57 -8.70 -6.32 25.80
N HIS A 58 -8.47 -7.62 25.60
CA HIS A 58 -7.84 -8.46 26.61
C HIS A 58 -6.38 -8.06 26.93
N GLY A 59 -5.72 -7.30 26.06
CA GLY A 59 -4.34 -6.85 26.28
C GLY A 59 -4.22 -5.64 27.21
N THR A 60 -5.23 -4.77 27.27
CA THR A 60 -5.27 -3.61 28.19
C THR A 60 -6.31 -3.73 29.29
N ASP A 61 -7.22 -4.69 29.21
CA ASP A 61 -8.43 -4.78 30.05
C ASP A 61 -9.36 -3.57 29.91
N GLU A 62 -9.38 -2.95 28.72
CA GLU A 62 -10.25 -1.82 28.41
C GLU A 62 -11.42 -2.22 27.52
N ALA A 63 -12.51 -1.45 27.59
CA ALA A 63 -13.68 -1.61 26.74
C ALA A 63 -14.15 -0.25 26.25
N GLY A 64 -14.84 -0.23 25.11
CA GLY A 64 -15.39 1.00 24.56
C GLY A 64 -16.34 0.80 23.41
N ASP A 65 -16.75 1.92 22.82
CA ASP A 65 -17.58 1.97 21.63
C ASP A 65 -16.78 2.49 20.43
N LEU A 66 -17.49 2.91 19.39
CA LEU A 66 -16.89 3.54 18.21
C LEU A 66 -16.02 4.76 18.54
N TYR A 67 -16.45 5.60 19.48
CA TYR A 67 -15.70 6.80 19.87
C TYR A 67 -14.42 6.41 20.60
N GLY A 68 -14.51 5.50 21.57
CA GLY A 68 -13.34 5.01 22.29
C GLY A 68 -12.31 4.38 21.34
N LEU A 69 -12.76 3.59 20.37
CA LEU A 69 -11.85 3.02 19.36
C LEU A 69 -11.22 4.12 18.49
N ALA A 70 -12.02 5.08 18.04
CA ALA A 70 -11.54 6.18 17.20
C ALA A 70 -10.53 7.07 17.93
N GLU A 71 -10.69 7.31 19.23
CA GLU A 71 -9.71 8.00 20.08
C GLU A 71 -8.38 7.25 20.14
N LEU A 72 -8.41 5.93 20.28
CA LEU A 72 -7.22 5.08 20.32
C LEU A 72 -6.48 5.02 18.98
N THR A 73 -7.18 5.15 17.85
CA THR A 73 -6.58 5.04 16.50
C THR A 73 -6.28 6.39 15.86
N ALA A 74 -6.86 7.49 16.32
CA ALA A 74 -6.58 8.83 15.81
C ALA A 74 -5.10 9.25 16.03
N ARG A 75 -4.52 9.92 15.02
CA ARG A 75 -3.14 10.40 15.02
C ARG A 75 -3.07 11.85 14.53
N GLY A 76 -2.11 12.63 15.03
CA GLY A 76 -1.94 14.04 14.64
C GLY A 76 -3.13 14.91 15.01
N ASP A 77 -3.51 15.84 14.14
CA ASP A 77 -4.61 16.78 14.39
C ASP A 77 -5.99 16.11 14.50
N HIS A 78 -6.15 14.88 13.99
CA HIS A 78 -7.39 14.09 14.15
C HIS A 78 -7.73 13.81 15.61
N ARG A 79 -6.76 13.83 16.52
CA ARG A 79 -7.02 13.68 17.97
C ARG A 79 -7.84 14.82 18.55
N LYS A 80 -7.93 15.97 17.86
CA LYS A 80 -8.72 17.13 18.28
C LYS A 80 -10.12 17.14 17.66
N ASP A 81 -10.39 16.25 16.70
CA ASP A 81 -11.66 16.14 15.98
C ASP A 81 -11.96 14.67 15.63
N ILE A 82 -12.48 13.94 16.61
CA ILE A 82 -12.80 12.51 16.48
C ILE A 82 -13.97 12.28 15.51
N ASN A 83 -14.96 13.17 15.49
CA ASN A 83 -16.07 13.09 14.53
C ASN A 83 -15.55 13.20 13.10
N GLY A 84 -14.71 14.22 12.82
CA GLY A 84 -14.07 14.41 11.52
C GLY A 84 -13.22 13.22 11.12
N TYR A 85 -12.48 12.64 12.06
CA TYR A 85 -11.69 11.42 11.84
C TYR A 85 -12.55 10.23 11.42
N ILE A 86 -13.63 9.92 12.17
CA ILE A 86 -14.53 8.81 11.85
C ILE A 86 -15.13 9.01 10.45
N ILE A 87 -15.67 10.20 10.17
CA ILE A 87 -16.29 10.53 8.88
C ILE A 87 -15.29 10.38 7.74
N LYS A 88 -14.06 10.85 7.94
CA LYS A 88 -12.99 10.74 6.94
C LYS A 88 -12.72 9.27 6.61
N MET A 89 -12.41 8.45 7.63
CA MET A 89 -12.08 7.03 7.43
C MET A 89 -13.21 6.28 6.72
N MET A 90 -14.45 6.53 7.14
CA MET A 90 -15.61 5.84 6.57
C MET A 90 -15.90 6.27 5.13
N ASN A 91 -15.71 7.55 4.80
CA ASN A 91 -15.88 8.05 3.43
C ASN A 91 -14.75 7.62 2.49
N GLU A 92 -13.51 7.53 2.98
CA GLU A 92 -12.37 6.97 2.25
C GLU A 92 -12.58 5.48 1.98
N TYR A 93 -13.10 4.73 2.96
CA TYR A 93 -13.47 3.34 2.80
C TYR A 93 -14.58 3.13 1.74
N GLU A 94 -15.62 3.95 1.75
CA GLU A 94 -16.67 3.91 0.72
C GLU A 94 -16.14 4.29 -0.67
N ILE A 95 -15.21 5.24 -0.78
CA ILE A 95 -14.50 5.52 -2.05
C ILE A 95 -13.74 4.30 -2.51
N ALA A 96 -12.97 3.67 -1.62
CA ALA A 96 -12.19 2.49 -1.95
C ALA A 96 -13.09 1.35 -2.45
N LYS A 97 -14.22 1.10 -1.78
CA LYS A 97 -15.24 0.12 -2.21
C LYS A 97 -15.87 0.49 -3.55
N GLU A 98 -16.22 1.76 -3.77
CA GLU A 98 -16.77 2.23 -5.04
C GLU A 98 -15.76 2.10 -6.19
N ILE A 99 -14.47 2.39 -5.95
CA ILE A 99 -13.40 2.18 -6.92
C ILE A 99 -13.25 0.68 -7.21
N LEU A 100 -13.28 -0.18 -6.19
CA LEU A 100 -13.16 -1.62 -6.34
C LEU A 100 -14.35 -2.21 -7.13
N THR A 101 -15.56 -1.73 -6.87
CA THR A 101 -16.79 -2.20 -7.54
C THR A 101 -16.96 -1.62 -8.94
N LYS A 102 -16.68 -0.33 -9.16
CA LYS A 102 -16.70 0.31 -10.50
C LYS A 102 -15.57 -0.18 -11.40
N ARG A 103 -14.45 -0.62 -10.81
CA ARG A 103 -13.37 -1.33 -11.50
C ARG A 103 -13.51 -2.84 -11.35
N ALA A 104 -14.70 -3.42 -11.45
CA ALA A 104 -14.86 -4.85 -11.74
C ALA A 104 -14.33 -5.20 -13.15
N ILE A 105 -13.13 -4.77 -13.59
CA ILE A 105 -11.90 -5.56 -13.42
C ILE A 105 -12.00 -6.48 -12.20
N GLU A 106 -12.15 -7.78 -12.47
CA GLU A 106 -11.74 -8.81 -11.51
C GLU A 106 -10.49 -8.30 -10.78
N PRO A 107 -10.31 -8.53 -9.46
CA PRO A 107 -8.95 -8.59 -9.00
C PRO A 107 -8.34 -9.68 -9.88
N GLN A 108 -7.66 -9.30 -10.95
CA GLN A 108 -6.44 -9.96 -11.27
C GLN A 108 -5.63 -9.73 -10.01
N VAL A 109 -5.84 -10.63 -9.04
CA VAL A 109 -4.75 -11.21 -8.30
C VAL A 109 -3.86 -11.74 -9.40
N ILE A 110 -3.11 -10.82 -10.02
CA ILE A 110 -1.88 -11.21 -10.63
C ILE A 110 -1.18 -11.77 -9.41
N HIS A 111 -1.06 -13.08 -9.38
CA HIS A 111 -0.11 -13.77 -8.52
C HIS A 111 1.27 -13.29 -8.98
N LEU A 112 1.56 -11.99 -8.82
CA LEU A 112 2.90 -11.47 -8.84
C LEU A 112 3.48 -12.04 -7.56
N ASP A 113 4.43 -12.94 -7.76
CA ASP A 113 5.37 -13.24 -6.70
C ASP A 113 6.20 -11.97 -6.49
N ILE A 114 5.69 -11.06 -5.66
CA ILE A 114 6.25 -9.71 -5.47
C ILE A 114 7.74 -9.81 -5.11
N SER A 115 8.11 -10.84 -4.35
CA SER A 115 9.48 -11.11 -3.95
C SER A 115 10.43 -11.39 -5.12
N LYS A 116 9.90 -11.84 -6.27
CA LYS A 116 10.65 -12.16 -7.48
C LYS A 116 10.68 -11.04 -8.50
N ILE A 117 9.98 -9.93 -8.27
CA ILE A 117 10.03 -8.78 -9.18
C ILE A 117 11.46 -8.24 -9.18
N PRO A 118 12.11 -8.11 -10.36
CA PRO A 118 13.43 -7.48 -10.44
C PRO A 118 13.33 -6.03 -9.95
N LEU A 119 14.21 -5.64 -9.03
CA LEU A 119 14.26 -4.27 -8.52
C LEU A 119 14.50 -3.26 -9.65
N THR A 120 15.19 -3.65 -10.72
CA THR A 120 15.36 -2.82 -11.92
C THR A 120 14.04 -2.53 -12.63
N ASP A 121 13.10 -3.48 -12.65
CA ASP A 121 11.77 -3.29 -13.23
C ASP A 121 10.92 -2.40 -12.32
N PHE A 122 11.06 -2.57 -11.01
CA PHE A 122 10.41 -1.69 -10.05
C PHE A 122 10.94 -0.25 -10.14
N MET A 123 12.26 -0.05 -10.28
CA MET A 123 12.84 1.29 -10.54
C MET A 123 12.30 1.89 -11.84
N LYS A 124 12.14 1.08 -12.89
CA LYS A 124 11.51 1.53 -14.14
C LYS A 124 10.05 1.93 -13.93
N ALA A 125 9.30 1.21 -13.09
CA ALA A 125 7.93 1.56 -12.73
C ALA A 125 7.85 2.91 -12.01
N LEU A 126 8.81 3.16 -11.11
CA LEU A 126 9.01 4.45 -10.43
C LEU A 126 9.52 5.58 -11.35
N GLY A 127 9.67 5.32 -12.65
CA GLY A 127 10.05 6.31 -13.65
C GLY A 127 11.55 6.39 -13.93
N GLN A 128 12.38 5.56 -13.31
CA GLN A 128 13.81 5.46 -13.62
C GLN A 128 14.07 4.33 -14.63
N GLU A 129 13.83 4.62 -15.91
CA GLU A 129 13.86 3.61 -16.98
C GLU A 129 15.23 2.95 -17.18
N HIS A 130 16.31 3.69 -16.92
CA HIS A 130 17.69 3.21 -17.03
C HIS A 130 18.51 3.64 -15.81
N PRO A 131 19.49 2.82 -15.38
CA PRO A 131 20.44 3.23 -14.37
C PRO A 131 21.28 4.41 -14.88
N VAL A 132 21.76 5.25 -13.96
CA VAL A 132 22.72 6.31 -14.28
C VAL A 132 24.12 5.77 -14.56
N ALA A 133 24.45 4.59 -14.03
CA ALA A 133 25.69 3.87 -14.30
C ALA A 133 25.52 2.36 -14.04
N ALA A 134 26.40 1.55 -14.61
CA ALA A 134 26.40 0.10 -14.40
C ALA A 134 27.84 -0.41 -14.25
N ASP A 135 28.04 -1.40 -13.39
CA ASP A 135 29.31 -2.09 -13.16
C ASP A 135 29.06 -3.57 -12.86
N GLY A 136 29.37 -4.45 -13.82
CA GLY A 136 29.05 -5.87 -13.73
C GLY A 136 27.56 -6.13 -13.43
N ASP A 137 27.30 -6.81 -12.31
CA ASP A 137 25.94 -7.11 -11.82
C ASP A 137 25.28 -5.93 -11.08
N LEU A 138 25.98 -4.79 -10.94
CA LEU A 138 25.48 -3.62 -10.23
C LEU A 138 24.81 -2.63 -11.20
N ARG A 139 23.69 -2.08 -10.78
CA ARG A 139 22.94 -1.02 -11.47
C ARG A 139 22.79 0.14 -10.50
N ILE A 140 23.31 1.30 -10.88
CA ILE A 140 23.38 2.48 -10.04
C ILE A 140 22.27 3.43 -10.50
N TYR A 141 21.41 3.84 -9.59
CA TYR A 141 20.27 4.72 -9.81
C TYR A 141 20.33 5.93 -8.89
N ASN A 142 19.49 6.93 -9.15
CA ASN A 142 19.22 7.96 -8.15
C ASN A 142 18.34 7.37 -7.05
N SER A 143 18.48 7.86 -5.83
CA SER A 143 17.57 7.45 -4.76
C SER A 143 16.13 7.78 -5.14
N PRO A 144 15.19 6.83 -5.04
CA PRO A 144 13.80 7.08 -5.38
C PRO A 144 13.02 7.80 -4.26
N TYR A 145 13.60 7.92 -3.05
CA TYR A 145 13.00 8.60 -1.90
C TYR A 145 13.74 9.88 -1.47
N ASP A 146 14.94 10.14 -2.01
CA ASP A 146 15.68 11.40 -1.81
C ASP A 146 16.13 11.99 -3.16
N SER A 147 15.43 13.01 -3.62
CA SER A 147 15.68 13.66 -4.92
C SER A 147 17.04 14.38 -5.00
N SER A 148 17.67 14.66 -3.85
CA SER A 148 19.02 15.25 -3.79
C SER A 148 20.13 14.21 -3.97
N ALA A 149 19.85 12.94 -3.70
CA ALA A 149 20.82 11.85 -3.70
C ALA A 149 20.90 11.19 -5.09
N LYS A 150 21.88 11.65 -5.89
CA LYS A 150 22.12 11.13 -7.25
C LYS A 150 23.14 10.00 -7.24
N GLY A 151 22.83 8.91 -7.94
CA GLY A 151 23.74 7.77 -8.10
C GLY A 151 24.10 7.03 -6.82
N THR A 152 23.26 7.09 -5.78
CA THR A 152 23.54 6.44 -4.49
C THR A 152 22.85 5.08 -4.33
N MET A 153 21.79 4.82 -5.10
CA MET A 153 21.01 3.59 -5.05
C MET A 153 21.70 2.51 -5.90
N VAL A 154 22.30 1.51 -5.27
CA VAL A 154 23.00 0.42 -5.97
C VAL A 154 22.17 -0.86 -5.87
N ILE A 155 21.71 -1.37 -7.00
CA ILE A 155 20.96 -2.63 -7.11
C ILE A 155 21.88 -3.72 -7.65
N ASN A 156 21.93 -4.87 -6.98
CA ASN A 156 22.58 -6.07 -7.49
C ASN A 156 21.54 -6.96 -8.19
N ILE A 157 21.68 -7.13 -9.51
CA ILE A 157 20.69 -7.86 -10.33
C ILE A 157 20.72 -9.38 -10.11
N ARG A 158 21.81 -9.92 -9.54
CA ARG A 158 21.93 -11.35 -9.24
C ARG A 158 21.23 -11.72 -7.94
N THR A 159 21.35 -10.89 -6.91
CA THR A 159 20.73 -11.14 -5.61
C THR A 159 19.36 -10.47 -5.46
N ASN A 160 19.02 -9.55 -6.36
CA ASN A 160 17.82 -8.72 -6.31
C ASN A 160 17.70 -7.92 -5.00
N LEU A 161 18.84 -7.40 -4.53
CA LEU A 161 18.94 -6.56 -3.33
C LEU A 161 19.49 -5.19 -3.69
N TRP A 162 19.16 -4.19 -2.90
CA TRP A 162 19.66 -2.82 -3.05
C TRP A 162 20.41 -2.35 -1.80
N ARG A 163 21.25 -1.33 -2.00
CA ARG A 163 21.88 -0.55 -0.94
C ARG A 163 22.00 0.90 -1.37
N ASP A 164 21.63 1.82 -0.49
CA ASP A 164 21.91 3.25 -0.65
C ASP A 164 23.24 3.59 0.01
N THR A 165 24.20 4.06 -0.78
CA THR A 165 25.55 4.39 -0.31
C THR A 165 25.59 5.66 0.54
N LYS A 166 24.56 6.51 0.49
CA LYS A 166 24.46 7.74 1.30
C LYS A 166 23.92 7.46 2.69
N THR A 167 22.81 6.73 2.80
CA THR A 167 22.13 6.47 4.09
C THR A 167 22.59 5.18 4.75
N GLY A 168 23.08 4.22 3.96
CA GLY A 168 23.38 2.86 4.43
C GLY A 168 22.17 1.92 4.42
N SER A 169 20.96 2.40 4.14
CA SER A 169 19.76 1.59 3.98
C SER A 169 19.97 0.54 2.89
N ASN A 170 19.34 -0.63 3.05
CA ASN A 170 19.47 -1.76 2.14
C ASN A 170 18.30 -2.72 2.31
N GLY A 171 18.09 -3.60 1.34
CA GLY A 171 17.08 -4.66 1.44
C GLY A 171 16.58 -5.17 0.10
N GLY A 172 15.39 -5.77 0.13
CA GLY A 172 14.64 -6.19 -1.04
C GLY A 172 13.56 -5.18 -1.43
N ILE A 173 12.60 -5.64 -2.23
CA ILE A 173 11.52 -4.79 -2.75
C ILE A 173 10.59 -4.26 -1.66
N TYR A 174 10.35 -5.03 -0.60
CA TYR A 174 9.52 -4.59 0.52
C TYR A 174 10.19 -3.49 1.33
N ASP A 175 11.50 -3.61 1.59
CA ASP A 175 12.27 -2.58 2.28
C ASP A 175 12.30 -1.28 1.45
N LEU A 176 12.47 -1.39 0.12
CA LEU A 176 12.42 -0.22 -0.75
C LEU A 176 11.04 0.44 -0.77
N ALA A 177 9.98 -0.37 -0.86
CA ALA A 177 8.60 0.13 -0.82
C ALA A 177 8.27 0.76 0.54
N TYR A 178 8.83 0.24 1.64
CA TYR A 178 8.74 0.86 2.95
C TYR A 178 9.40 2.25 2.97
N GLU A 179 10.62 2.37 2.46
CA GLU A 179 11.33 3.68 2.40
C GLU A 179 10.57 4.72 1.56
N LEU A 180 9.84 4.28 0.53
CA LEU A 180 9.04 5.15 -0.34
C LEU A 180 7.71 5.59 0.28
N THR A 181 7.10 4.72 1.09
CA THR A 181 5.72 4.91 1.57
C THR A 181 5.64 5.27 3.05
N GLY A 182 6.67 4.96 3.84
CA GLY A 182 6.64 4.99 5.30
C GLY A 182 5.69 3.97 5.92
N CYS A 183 5.18 3.00 5.15
CA CYS A 183 4.14 2.07 5.59
C CYS A 183 4.71 0.68 5.90
N ALA A 184 4.52 0.20 7.13
CA ALA A 184 4.90 -1.17 7.51
C ALA A 184 3.83 -2.23 7.17
N ASN A 185 2.63 -1.83 6.75
CA ASN A 185 1.54 -2.76 6.45
C ASN A 185 1.82 -3.50 5.12
N LYS A 186 1.99 -4.82 5.20
CA LYS A 186 2.33 -5.65 4.04
C LYS A 186 1.28 -5.64 2.93
N SER A 187 0.00 -5.54 3.27
CA SER A 187 -1.08 -5.43 2.27
C SER A 187 -0.97 -4.12 1.49
N GLU A 188 -0.66 -3.03 2.18
CA GLU A 188 -0.44 -1.72 1.57
C GLU A 188 0.82 -1.69 0.71
N LEU A 189 1.92 -2.28 1.17
CA LEU A 189 3.14 -2.45 0.36
C LEU A 189 2.88 -3.30 -0.89
N ASN A 190 2.13 -4.40 -0.76
CA ASN A 190 1.74 -5.23 -1.89
C ASN A 190 0.92 -4.43 -2.91
N ARG A 191 -0.05 -3.65 -2.43
CA ARG A 191 -0.92 -2.82 -3.23
C ARG A 191 -0.13 -1.73 -3.97
N TYR A 192 0.80 -1.08 -3.29
CA TYR A 192 1.69 -0.07 -3.87
C TYR A 192 2.55 -0.67 -4.98
N ILE A 193 3.29 -1.75 -4.69
CA ILE A 193 4.18 -2.40 -5.66
C ILE A 193 3.39 -2.89 -6.88
N ALA A 194 2.27 -3.60 -6.66
CA ALA A 194 1.43 -4.07 -7.75
C ALA A 194 0.83 -2.92 -8.57
N GLY A 195 0.49 -1.79 -7.93
CA GLY A 195 0.01 -0.59 -8.58
C GLY A 195 1.03 0.01 -9.55
N GLU A 196 2.25 0.24 -9.08
CA GLU A 196 3.35 0.77 -9.90
C GLU A 196 3.68 -0.15 -11.07
N MET A 197 3.80 -1.46 -10.82
CA MET A 197 4.11 -2.44 -11.86
C MET A 197 3.00 -2.54 -12.93
N ASN A 198 1.74 -2.47 -12.52
CA ASN A 198 0.61 -2.43 -13.44
C ASN A 198 0.60 -1.17 -14.32
N ALA A 199 0.93 -0.02 -13.73
CA ALA A 199 1.04 1.23 -14.48
C ALA A 199 2.16 1.14 -15.53
N LEU A 200 3.29 0.53 -15.19
CA LEU A 200 4.38 0.28 -16.12
C LEU A 200 3.95 -0.65 -17.27
N GLN A 201 3.25 -1.75 -16.97
CA GLN A 201 2.78 -2.68 -17.99
C GLN A 201 1.81 -2.01 -18.98
N LYS A 202 0.87 -1.20 -18.47
CA LYS A 202 -0.06 -0.43 -19.31
C LYS A 202 0.66 0.56 -20.22
N LYS A 203 1.70 1.26 -19.72
CA LYS A 203 2.54 2.16 -20.53
C LYS A 203 3.29 1.43 -21.65
N GLN A 204 3.67 0.17 -21.44
CA GLN A 204 4.32 -0.64 -22.47
C GLN A 204 3.34 -1.11 -23.55
N ILE A 205 2.12 -1.48 -23.18
CA ILE A 205 1.06 -1.92 -24.11
C ILE A 205 0.55 -0.75 -24.98
N SER A 206 0.58 0.47 -24.48
CA SER A 206 0.08 1.66 -25.22
C SER A 206 1.11 2.34 -26.13
N LYS A 207 2.37 1.90 -26.16
CA LYS A 207 3.36 2.39 -27.15
C LYS A 207 3.06 1.75 -28.52
N PRO A 208 2.70 2.51 -29.57
CA PRO A 208 2.50 1.94 -30.91
C PRO A 208 3.83 1.39 -31.44
N GLU A 209 3.81 0.17 -31.99
CA GLU A 209 4.94 -0.36 -32.76
C GLU A 209 5.30 0.64 -33.88
N GLU A 210 6.48 1.25 -33.79
CA GLU A 210 7.08 1.97 -34.92
C GLU A 210 7.34 0.95 -36.03
N LYS A 211 6.46 0.94 -37.05
CA LYS A 211 6.68 0.18 -38.28
C LYS A 211 8.04 0.58 -38.87
N PRO A 212 8.89 -0.39 -39.28
CA PRO A 212 10.19 -0.07 -39.84
C PRO A 212 10.01 0.77 -41.11
N LEU A 213 10.67 1.94 -41.12
CA LEU A 213 10.72 2.85 -42.26
C LEU A 213 11.24 2.10 -43.50
N LYS A 214 10.37 1.95 -44.51
CA LYS A 214 10.73 1.32 -45.79
C LYS A 214 11.95 2.03 -46.41
N PRO A 215 12.92 1.27 -46.98
CA PRO A 215 14.11 1.87 -47.56
C PRO A 215 13.75 2.71 -48.79
N LYS A 216 14.19 3.96 -48.81
CA LYS A 216 14.01 4.89 -49.95
C LYS A 216 14.73 4.34 -51.18
N ARG A 217 13.96 4.05 -52.25
CA ARG A 217 14.50 3.79 -53.60
C ARG A 217 15.29 5.01 -54.08
N LYS A 218 16.55 4.82 -54.43
CA LYS A 218 17.35 5.83 -55.15
C LYS A 218 16.77 5.99 -56.56
N MET A 219 16.30 7.19 -56.90
CA MET A 219 16.09 7.58 -58.30
C MET A 219 17.47 7.88 -58.91
N ARG A 220 17.82 7.16 -59.97
CA ARG A 220 18.88 7.56 -60.90
C ARG A 220 18.30 8.63 -61.84
N LEU A 221 18.96 9.77 -61.92
CA LEU A 221 19.05 10.60 -63.12
C LEU A 221 20.52 10.64 -63.53
#